data_AF-A0A179D4F4-F1
#
_entry.id   AF-A0A179D4F4-F1
#
_cell.length_a   1.000
_cell.length_b   1.000
_cell.length_c   1.000
_cell.angle_alpha   90.00
_cell.angle_beta   90.00
_cell.angle_gamma   90.00
#
_symmetry.space_group_name_H-M   'P 1'
#
loop_
_entity.id
_entity.type
_entity.pdbx_description
1 polymer ?
#
loop_
_entity_poly.entity_id
_entity_poly.type
_entity_poly.pdbx_seq_one_letter_code
_entity_poly.pdbx_strand_id
1 'polypeptide(L)'
;MEAEDRKLLTLVQKDFPLVKRPYSALAEALGLPEENIIARLRRLTEAGILRQIGAIFNPKALGYRTTLVAFRVPEDREEEAARVISQHPGVSHNYLRDHCFNFWFTLAVPPGKDLEAEVKRLAEEAGAEGYLVLPIKRVFRIAVIFDLEDGQTGDGNFAYEGVSGKPDKRTIKLVRATQEPLPLAPRPFLEVARKAEVSEEELLSWIKEMLKKGVMRRFAGLVRHHRAGFKENVMVAWKVPESRIEEIGQALAQEPGITHCYERQSYPEWPYNLYTMLHAIEDAEGRLKEISHKYELSDFVALKTLKEYKKIRLKLFLEETAESS
;
A
#
# COMPACT_ATOMS: atom_id res chain seq x y z
N MET A 1 17.59 -19.56 5.71
CA MET A 1 17.80 -18.19 6.20
C MET A 1 18.41 -18.29 7.58
N GLU A 2 19.59 -17.71 7.77
CA GLU A 2 20.37 -17.80 9.02
C GLU A 2 19.71 -16.96 10.13
N ALA A 3 20.08 -17.18 11.39
CA ALA A 3 19.53 -16.44 12.52
C ALA A 3 19.88 -14.95 12.45
N GLU A 4 21.09 -14.64 11.98
CA GLU A 4 21.62 -13.30 11.76
C GLU A 4 20.82 -12.56 10.67
N ASP A 5 20.41 -13.26 9.61
CA ASP A 5 19.58 -12.66 8.56
C ASP A 5 18.22 -12.22 9.11
N ARG A 6 17.63 -13.03 10.01
CA ARG A 6 16.36 -12.69 10.66
C ARG A 6 16.51 -11.43 11.51
N LYS A 7 17.54 -11.37 12.36
CA LYS A 7 17.84 -10.19 13.18
C LYS A 7 18.07 -8.94 12.33
N LEU A 8 18.86 -9.06 11.25
CA LEU A 8 19.12 -7.98 10.33
C LEU A 8 17.86 -7.48 9.63
N LEU A 9 17.02 -8.40 9.13
CA LEU A 9 15.73 -8.05 8.52
C LEU A 9 14.79 -7.37 9.52
N THR A 10 14.78 -7.79 10.79
CA THR A 10 13.99 -7.15 11.85
C THR A 10 14.44 -5.72 12.10
N LEU A 11 15.75 -5.49 12.25
CA LEU A 11 16.30 -4.14 12.44
C LEU A 11 15.99 -3.23 11.25
N VAL A 12 16.27 -3.71 10.04
CA VAL A 12 16.04 -2.97 8.80
C VAL A 12 14.55 -2.64 8.60
N GLN A 13 13.64 -3.49 9.07
CA GLN A 13 12.21 -3.19 9.07
C GLN A 13 11.84 -2.19 10.15
N LYS A 14 12.15 -2.46 11.42
CA LYS A 14 11.60 -1.73 12.57
C LYS A 14 12.28 -0.38 12.80
N ASP A 15 13.60 -0.32 12.72
CA ASP A 15 14.40 0.85 13.12
C ASP A 15 15.65 0.99 12.24
N PHE A 16 15.45 1.39 10.98
CA PHE A 16 16.56 1.60 10.06
C PHE A 16 17.32 2.89 10.44
N PRO A 17 18.65 2.83 10.68
CA PRO A 17 19.40 4.00 11.14
C PRO A 17 19.43 5.14 10.10
N LEU A 18 19.03 6.35 10.50
CA LEU A 18 19.06 7.56 9.67
C LEU A 18 20.30 8.41 9.95
N VAL A 19 21.45 7.81 9.65
CA VAL A 19 22.81 8.36 9.82
C VAL A 19 23.61 8.19 8.53
N LYS A 20 24.76 8.87 8.42
CA LYS A 20 25.60 8.87 7.21
C LYS A 20 26.07 7.47 6.78
N ARG A 21 26.36 6.60 7.76
CA ARG A 21 26.80 5.21 7.56
C ARG A 21 25.84 4.23 8.22
N PRO A 22 24.65 4.02 7.65
CA PRO A 22 23.61 3.24 8.30
C PRO A 22 23.98 1.75 8.43
N TYR A 23 24.73 1.20 7.47
CA TYR A 23 25.17 -0.19 7.51
C TYR A 23 26.25 -0.43 8.56
N SER A 24 27.13 0.55 8.81
CA SER A 24 28.06 0.54 9.95
C SER A 24 27.30 0.48 11.28
N ALA A 25 26.26 1.31 11.44
CA ALA A 25 25.45 1.30 12.67
C ALA A 25 24.71 -0.03 12.88
N LEU A 26 24.21 -0.65 11.80
CA LEU A 26 23.63 -2.01 11.85
C LEU A 26 24.69 -3.07 12.19
N ALA A 27 25.92 -2.92 11.67
CA ALA A 27 27.05 -3.79 11.96
C ALA A 27 27.42 -3.76 13.45
N GLU A 28 27.54 -2.56 14.03
CA GLU A 28 27.78 -2.36 15.45
C GLU A 28 26.69 -3.01 16.30
N ALA A 29 25.41 -2.81 15.95
CA ALA A 29 24.28 -3.39 16.67
C ALA A 29 24.24 -4.93 16.63
N LEU A 30 24.80 -5.55 15.59
CA LEU A 30 24.81 -7.00 15.39
C LEU A 30 26.16 -7.66 15.74
N GLY A 31 27.19 -6.88 16.08
CA GLY A 31 28.55 -7.39 16.29
C GLY A 31 29.17 -7.99 15.02
N LEU A 32 28.86 -7.44 13.84
CA LEU A 32 29.34 -7.92 12.54
C LEU A 32 30.15 -6.83 11.82
N PRO A 33 31.10 -7.19 10.94
CA PRO A 33 31.71 -6.24 10.00
C PRO A 33 30.68 -5.60 9.06
N GLU A 34 30.88 -4.33 8.67
CA GLU A 34 29.99 -3.59 7.76
C GLU A 34 29.85 -4.31 6.40
N GLU A 35 30.94 -4.87 5.88
CA GLU A 35 30.96 -5.62 4.62
C GLU A 35 30.04 -6.84 4.68
N ASN A 36 29.97 -7.50 5.85
CA ASN A 36 29.09 -8.65 6.06
C ASN A 36 27.62 -8.23 6.05
N ILE A 37 27.28 -7.07 6.63
CA ILE A 37 25.92 -6.53 6.57
C ILE A 37 25.52 -6.26 5.12
N ILE A 38 26.35 -5.55 4.37
CA ILE A 38 26.08 -5.21 2.96
C ILE A 38 25.96 -6.48 2.11
N ALA A 39 26.86 -7.45 2.27
CA ALA A 39 26.81 -8.72 1.55
C ALA A 39 25.54 -9.52 1.86
N ARG A 40 25.12 -9.58 3.14
CA ARG A 40 23.86 -10.23 3.54
C ARG A 40 22.64 -9.54 2.94
N LEU A 41 22.55 -8.21 3.01
CA LEU A 41 21.45 -7.46 2.40
C LEU A 41 21.37 -7.65 0.89
N ARG A 42 22.52 -7.71 0.21
CA ARG A 42 22.59 -7.98 -1.23
C ARG A 42 22.03 -9.37 -1.55
N ARG A 43 22.52 -10.40 -0.87
CA ARG A 43 22.02 -11.78 -1.03
C ARG A 43 20.52 -11.89 -0.73
N LEU A 44 20.02 -11.22 0.31
CA LEU A 44 18.59 -11.21 0.66
C LEU A 44 17.75 -10.49 -0.40
N THR A 45 18.32 -9.47 -1.05
CA THR A 45 17.67 -8.75 -2.16
C THR A 45 17.61 -9.63 -3.42
N GLU A 46 18.72 -10.27 -3.77
CA GLU A 46 18.83 -11.21 -4.91
C GLU A 46 17.91 -12.43 -4.74
N ALA A 47 17.77 -12.93 -3.51
CA ALA A 47 16.83 -13.99 -3.17
C ALA A 47 15.36 -13.53 -3.17
N GLY A 48 15.08 -12.25 -3.42
CA GLY A 48 13.74 -11.67 -3.42
C GLY A 48 13.08 -11.56 -2.06
N ILE A 49 13.80 -11.82 -0.97
CA ILE A 49 13.32 -11.72 0.41
C ILE A 49 13.19 -10.25 0.80
N LEU A 50 14.25 -9.47 0.64
CA LEU A 50 14.22 -8.00 0.81
C LEU A 50 13.90 -7.36 -0.54
N ARG A 51 12.78 -6.65 -0.66
CA ARG A 51 12.45 -5.95 -1.92
C ARG A 51 13.30 -4.69 -2.09
N GLN A 52 13.36 -3.86 -1.06
CA GLN A 52 14.13 -2.62 -1.05
C GLN A 52 14.16 -2.04 0.36
N ILE A 53 15.09 -1.12 0.61
CA ILE A 53 15.05 -0.19 1.76
C ILE A 53 14.75 1.19 1.19
N GLY A 54 13.81 1.93 1.76
CA GLY A 54 13.51 3.28 1.28
C GLY A 54 12.39 3.96 2.04
N ALA A 55 12.11 5.20 1.65
CA ALA A 55 11.03 5.99 2.23
C ALA A 55 9.66 5.39 1.85
N ILE A 56 8.72 5.40 2.79
CA ILE A 56 7.31 5.00 2.62
C ILE A 56 6.45 6.21 2.94
N PHE A 57 5.82 6.80 1.94
CA PHE A 57 5.06 8.05 2.09
C PHE A 57 3.58 7.81 2.39
N ASN A 58 2.93 8.84 2.95
CA ASN A 58 1.49 9.02 2.97
C ASN A 58 1.08 9.82 1.71
N PRO A 59 0.43 9.20 0.71
CA PRO A 59 0.07 9.91 -0.53
C PRO A 59 -0.83 11.13 -0.28
N LYS A 60 -1.80 11.03 0.66
CA LYS A 60 -2.71 12.14 0.98
C LYS A 60 -1.95 13.37 1.50
N ALA A 61 -0.89 13.14 2.28
CA ALA A 61 -0.03 14.19 2.79
C ALA A 61 0.76 14.94 1.70
N LEU A 62 0.92 14.29 0.54
CA LEU A 62 1.57 14.83 -0.64
C LEU A 62 0.55 15.34 -1.68
N GLY A 63 -0.72 15.50 -1.27
CA GLY A 63 -1.80 16.04 -2.10
C GLY A 63 -2.41 15.04 -3.09
N TYR A 64 -2.04 13.75 -3.03
CA TYR A 64 -2.68 12.73 -3.86
C TYR A 64 -4.10 12.44 -3.38
N ARG A 65 -5.01 12.29 -4.34
CA ARG A 65 -6.31 11.66 -4.10
C ARG A 65 -6.20 10.18 -4.40
N THR A 66 -6.74 9.34 -3.53
CA THR A 66 -6.74 7.89 -3.72
C THR A 66 -8.15 7.34 -3.57
N THR A 67 -8.52 6.39 -4.42
CA THR A 67 -9.83 5.74 -4.39
C THR A 67 -9.74 4.27 -4.80
N LEU A 68 -10.74 3.49 -4.40
CA LEU A 68 -10.99 2.18 -4.97
C LEU A 68 -11.93 2.38 -6.16
N VAL A 69 -11.63 1.74 -7.28
CA VAL A 69 -12.45 1.79 -8.50
C VAL A 69 -12.87 0.38 -8.84
N ALA A 70 -14.12 0.22 -9.25
CA ALA A 70 -14.63 -1.03 -9.78
C ALA A 70 -15.20 -0.81 -11.19
N PHE A 71 -14.78 -1.61 -12.16
CA PHE A 71 -15.30 -1.59 -13.53
C PHE A 71 -16.11 -2.86 -13.80
N ARG A 72 -17.18 -2.70 -14.58
CA ARG A 72 -17.90 -3.77 -15.25
C ARG A 72 -17.38 -3.85 -16.68
N VAL A 73 -16.60 -4.87 -16.98
CA VAL A 73 -15.98 -5.07 -18.28
C VAL A 73 -16.52 -6.37 -18.90
N PRO A 74 -16.94 -6.37 -20.18
CA PRO A 74 -17.28 -7.59 -20.89
C PRO A 74 -16.15 -8.63 -20.89
N GLU A 75 -16.47 -9.92 -20.80
CA GLU A 75 -15.47 -11.00 -20.71
C GLU A 75 -14.53 -11.04 -21.93
N ASP A 76 -15.01 -10.70 -23.12
CA ASP A 76 -14.22 -10.65 -24.36
C ASP A 76 -13.19 -9.50 -24.38
N ARG A 77 -13.27 -8.55 -23.44
CA ARG A 77 -12.35 -7.42 -23.28
C ARG A 77 -11.44 -7.50 -22.06
N GLU A 78 -11.49 -8.61 -21.31
CA GLU A 78 -10.79 -8.73 -20.03
C GLU A 78 -9.28 -8.42 -20.13
N GLU A 79 -8.56 -9.05 -21.05
CA GLU A 79 -7.11 -8.86 -21.20
C GLU A 79 -6.74 -7.44 -21.65
N GLU A 80 -7.56 -6.82 -22.49
CA GLU A 80 -7.36 -5.43 -22.93
C GLU A 80 -7.56 -4.46 -21.77
N ALA A 81 -8.67 -4.58 -21.04
CA ALA A 81 -8.96 -3.77 -19.86
C ALA A 81 -7.89 -3.92 -18.80
N ALA A 82 -7.47 -5.16 -18.53
CA ALA A 82 -6.39 -5.47 -17.61
C ALA A 82 -5.10 -4.73 -17.98
N ARG A 83 -4.74 -4.71 -19.27
CA ARG A 83 -3.56 -4.00 -19.77
C ARG A 83 -3.68 -2.50 -19.59
N VAL A 84 -4.79 -1.89 -20.03
CA VAL A 84 -5.05 -0.44 -19.94
C VAL A 84 -4.98 0.03 -18.49
N ILE A 85 -5.73 -0.62 -17.59
CA ILE A 85 -5.77 -0.28 -16.16
C ILE A 85 -4.37 -0.47 -15.55
N SER A 86 -3.68 -1.57 -15.87
CA SER A 86 -2.38 -1.87 -15.27
C SER A 86 -1.25 -0.99 -15.79
N GLN A 87 -1.35 -0.39 -16.97
CA GLN A 87 -0.37 0.55 -17.50
C GLN A 87 -0.43 1.91 -16.81
N HIS A 88 -1.59 2.29 -16.27
CA HIS A 88 -1.74 3.57 -15.60
C HIS A 88 -0.80 3.71 -14.38
N PRO A 89 0.01 4.80 -14.28
CA PRO A 89 1.04 4.95 -13.25
C PRO A 89 0.44 5.11 -11.84
N GLY A 90 -0.76 5.67 -11.75
CA GLY A 90 -1.53 5.80 -10.51
C GLY A 90 -2.18 4.49 -10.02
N VAL A 91 -2.18 3.42 -10.82
CA VAL A 91 -2.77 2.13 -10.42
C VAL A 91 -1.73 1.29 -9.72
N SER A 92 -1.96 0.93 -8.45
CA SER A 92 -1.01 0.11 -7.67
C SER A 92 -1.42 -1.36 -7.56
N HIS A 93 -2.73 -1.62 -7.52
CA HIS A 93 -3.32 -2.94 -7.45
C HIS A 93 -4.41 -3.05 -8.51
N ASN A 94 -4.47 -4.16 -9.23
CA ASN A 94 -5.52 -4.47 -10.20
C ASN A 94 -5.87 -5.96 -10.11
N TYR A 95 -7.14 -6.25 -9.84
CA TYR A 95 -7.65 -7.58 -9.58
C TYR A 95 -8.90 -7.86 -10.38
N LEU A 96 -8.94 -9.05 -11.01
CA LEU A 96 -10.18 -9.64 -11.45
C LEU A 96 -10.86 -10.31 -10.26
N ARG A 97 -12.15 -10.06 -10.07
CA ARG A 97 -12.96 -10.64 -9.00
C ARG A 97 -14.24 -11.24 -9.56
N ASP A 98 -14.75 -12.24 -8.85
CA ASP A 98 -15.94 -13.00 -9.19
C ASP A 98 -17.22 -12.19 -8.92
N HIS A 99 -17.51 -11.21 -9.79
CA HIS A 99 -18.65 -10.31 -9.70
C HIS A 99 -18.90 -9.56 -11.02
N CYS A 100 -20.10 -9.00 -11.25
CA CYS A 100 -20.40 -8.24 -12.48
C CYS A 100 -19.55 -6.96 -12.61
N PHE A 101 -19.26 -6.30 -11.50
CA PHE A 101 -18.09 -5.42 -11.42
C PHE A 101 -16.87 -6.32 -11.22
N ASN A 102 -16.26 -6.76 -12.31
CA ASN A 102 -15.21 -7.79 -12.33
C ASN A 102 -13.81 -7.21 -12.12
N PHE A 103 -13.54 -5.96 -12.52
CA PHE A 103 -12.24 -5.33 -12.29
C PHE A 103 -12.24 -4.44 -11.06
N TRP A 104 -11.32 -4.68 -10.12
CA TRP A 104 -11.16 -3.89 -8.89
C TRP A 104 -9.73 -3.40 -8.75
N PHE A 105 -9.56 -2.09 -8.72
CA PHE A 105 -8.23 -1.50 -8.67
C PHE A 105 -8.15 -0.25 -7.80
N THR A 106 -6.96 0.02 -7.28
CA THR A 106 -6.70 1.24 -6.50
C THR A 106 -6.05 2.27 -7.39
N LEU A 107 -6.66 3.45 -7.48
CA LEU A 107 -6.18 4.57 -8.28
C LEU A 107 -5.70 5.69 -7.36
N ALA A 108 -4.52 6.21 -7.64
CA ALA A 108 -3.96 7.40 -7.02
C ALA A 108 -3.70 8.47 -8.08
N VAL A 109 -4.27 9.66 -7.88
CA VAL A 109 -4.19 10.79 -8.80
C VAL A 109 -3.39 11.91 -8.15
N PRO A 110 -2.37 12.47 -8.82
CA PRO A 110 -1.50 13.51 -8.26
C PRO A 110 -2.26 14.83 -8.00
N PRO A 111 -1.73 15.70 -7.14
CA PRO A 111 -2.32 17.01 -6.89
C PRO A 111 -2.40 17.85 -8.17
N GLY A 112 -3.57 18.44 -8.41
CA GLY A 112 -3.84 19.26 -9.60
C GLY A 112 -4.47 18.49 -10.77
N LYS A 113 -4.67 17.18 -10.64
CA LYS A 113 -5.48 16.37 -11.57
C LYS A 113 -6.84 16.05 -10.97
N ASP A 114 -7.83 15.87 -11.85
CA ASP A 114 -9.19 15.51 -11.50
C ASP A 114 -9.33 13.97 -11.44
N LEU A 115 -9.80 13.45 -10.31
CA LEU A 115 -9.86 12.01 -10.08
C LEU A 115 -11.00 11.38 -10.89
N GLU A 116 -12.14 12.04 -10.92
CA GLU A 116 -13.36 11.59 -11.57
C GLU A 116 -13.20 11.55 -13.09
N ALA A 117 -12.57 12.58 -13.67
CA ALA A 117 -12.20 12.61 -15.08
C ALA A 117 -11.21 11.51 -15.45
N GLU A 118 -10.23 11.23 -14.59
CA GLU A 118 -9.25 10.16 -14.81
C GLU A 118 -9.91 8.77 -14.81
N VAL A 119 -10.85 8.53 -13.87
CA VAL A 119 -11.62 7.28 -13.83
C VAL A 119 -12.47 7.14 -15.09
N LYS A 120 -13.15 8.22 -15.51
CA LYS A 120 -13.97 8.20 -16.72
C LYS A 120 -13.15 7.86 -17.96
N ARG A 121 -11.99 8.50 -18.13
CA ARG A 121 -11.05 8.21 -19.23
C ARG A 121 -10.62 6.73 -19.23
N LEU A 122 -10.22 6.21 -18.07
CA LEU A 122 -9.85 4.80 -17.95
C LEU A 122 -11.01 3.85 -18.23
N ALA A 123 -12.24 4.20 -17.85
CA ALA A 123 -13.42 3.39 -18.13
C ALA A 123 -13.70 3.28 -19.63
N GLU A 124 -13.60 4.40 -20.34
CA GLU A 124 -13.74 4.46 -21.81
C GLU A 124 -12.65 3.64 -22.50
N GLU A 125 -11.38 3.83 -22.13
CA GLU A 125 -10.24 3.11 -22.71
C GLU A 125 -10.26 1.60 -22.40
N ALA A 126 -10.75 1.21 -21.23
CA ALA A 126 -10.88 -0.20 -20.85
C ALA A 126 -12.13 -0.87 -21.44
N GLY A 127 -13.01 -0.11 -22.12
CA GLY A 127 -14.28 -0.64 -22.62
C GLY A 127 -15.25 -1.06 -21.52
N ALA A 128 -15.24 -0.36 -20.39
CA ALA A 128 -16.15 -0.65 -19.28
C ALA A 128 -17.58 -0.15 -19.59
N GLU A 129 -18.57 -0.99 -19.34
CA GLU A 129 -20.00 -0.65 -19.50
C GLU A 129 -20.55 0.14 -18.29
N GLY A 130 -19.82 0.11 -17.18
CA GLY A 130 -20.15 0.86 -15.96
C GLY A 130 -18.98 0.85 -14.99
N TYR A 131 -18.96 1.84 -14.09
CA TYR A 131 -17.91 1.97 -13.08
C TYR A 131 -18.41 2.56 -11.77
N LEU A 132 -17.70 2.25 -10.69
CA LEU A 132 -17.91 2.81 -9.35
C LEU A 132 -16.64 3.52 -8.88
N VAL A 133 -16.81 4.69 -8.26
CA VAL A 133 -15.73 5.40 -7.56
C VAL A 133 -16.02 5.29 -6.07
N LEU A 134 -15.18 4.59 -5.30
CA LEU A 134 -15.48 4.21 -3.92
C LEU A 134 -14.51 4.89 -2.95
N PRO A 135 -14.58 6.22 -2.74
CA PRO A 135 -13.72 6.92 -1.81
C PRO A 135 -13.97 6.46 -0.38
N ILE A 136 -12.91 6.49 0.44
CA ILE A 136 -12.99 6.18 1.86
C ILE A 136 -13.64 7.34 2.60
N LYS A 137 -14.72 7.07 3.34
CA LYS A 137 -15.32 8.00 4.30
C LYS A 137 -14.64 7.92 5.67
N ARG A 138 -14.37 6.70 6.13
CA ARG A 138 -13.78 6.42 7.45
C ARG A 138 -12.87 5.20 7.41
N VAL A 139 -11.81 5.22 8.21
CA VAL A 139 -10.90 4.09 8.39
C VAL A 139 -11.12 3.53 9.79
N PHE A 140 -11.42 2.24 9.89
CA PHE A 140 -11.48 1.53 11.17
C PHE A 140 -10.21 0.71 11.43
N ARG A 141 -9.59 0.14 10.39
CA ARG A 141 -8.30 -0.57 10.50
C ARG A 141 -7.52 -0.57 9.20
N ILE A 142 -6.19 -0.45 9.33
CA ILE A 142 -5.22 -0.68 8.26
C ILE A 142 -3.97 -1.35 8.86
N ALA A 143 -3.82 -2.66 8.62
CA ALA A 143 -2.66 -3.44 9.03
C ALA A 143 -1.67 -3.58 7.84
N VAL A 144 -0.54 -2.88 7.89
CA VAL A 144 0.49 -2.93 6.82
C VAL A 144 1.67 -3.84 7.18
N ILE A 145 1.87 -4.13 8.46
CA ILE A 145 2.95 -4.99 8.94
C ILE A 145 2.32 -6.28 9.48
N PHE A 146 2.68 -7.41 8.89
CA PHE A 146 2.47 -8.72 9.51
C PHE A 146 3.76 -9.09 10.23
N ASP A 147 3.78 -8.90 11.54
CA ASP A 147 4.85 -9.43 12.37
C ASP A 147 4.64 -10.94 12.52
N LEU A 148 5.66 -11.73 12.20
CA LEU A 148 5.59 -13.20 12.13
C LEU A 148 5.54 -13.87 13.52
N GLU A 149 5.72 -13.11 14.61
CA GLU A 149 5.84 -13.68 15.96
C GLU A 149 4.79 -13.17 16.96
N ASP A 150 4.20 -11.97 16.78
CA ASP A 150 3.42 -11.34 17.87
C ASP A 150 1.95 -11.03 17.58
N GLY A 151 1.41 -11.29 16.38
CA GLY A 151 -0.02 -11.09 16.08
C GLY A 151 -0.52 -9.63 16.22
N GLN A 152 0.32 -8.70 16.64
CA GLN A 152 0.02 -7.28 16.70
C GLN A 152 0.23 -6.67 15.33
N THR A 153 -0.85 -6.14 14.79
CA THR A 153 -0.87 -5.45 13.51
C THR A 153 -1.37 -4.04 13.76
N GLY A 154 -0.49 -3.07 13.58
CA GLY A 154 -0.85 -1.68 13.76
C GLY A 154 0.16 -0.79 13.08
N ASP A 155 -0.20 -0.26 11.93
CA ASP A 155 0.18 1.11 11.63
C ASP A 155 -0.75 1.95 12.53
N GLY A 156 -0.23 2.45 13.67
CA GLY A 156 -1.03 3.19 14.64
C GLY A 156 -1.83 4.32 14.00
N ASN A 157 -2.94 4.71 14.63
CA ASN A 157 -3.78 5.85 14.24
C ASN A 157 -2.92 7.03 13.75
N PHE A 158 -2.84 7.24 12.43
CA PHE A 158 -2.09 8.36 11.89
C PHE A 158 -2.96 9.61 12.00
N ALA A 159 -2.85 10.29 13.14
CA ALA A 159 -3.21 11.69 13.24
C ALA A 159 -2.27 12.48 12.30
N TYR A 160 -2.74 12.71 11.08
CA TYR A 160 -2.07 13.62 10.16
C TYR A 160 -2.47 15.04 10.53
N GLU A 161 -1.52 15.81 11.06
CA GLU A 161 -1.67 17.27 11.09
C GLU A 161 -1.60 17.76 9.64
N GLY A 162 -2.74 18.23 9.15
CA GLY A 162 -2.96 18.60 7.76
C GLY A 162 -1.91 19.54 7.18
N VAL A 163 -0.86 19.00 6.55
CA VAL A 163 -0.13 19.78 5.53
C VAL A 163 -1.05 19.81 4.31
N SER A 164 -1.84 20.87 4.20
CA SER A 164 -2.64 21.16 3.02
C SER A 164 -1.78 21.92 2.03
N GLY A 165 -1.48 21.32 0.87
CA GLY A 165 -0.82 22.04 -0.20
C GLY A 165 -0.18 21.13 -1.25
N LYS A 166 -0.05 21.65 -2.47
CA LYS A 166 0.76 21.02 -3.50
C LYS A 166 2.23 21.10 -3.05
N PRO A 167 2.97 19.98 -2.98
CA PRO A 167 4.37 20.01 -2.57
C PRO A 167 5.19 20.84 -3.57
N ASP A 168 6.20 21.56 -3.06
CA ASP A 168 7.11 22.32 -3.90
C ASP A 168 8.03 21.40 -4.72
N LYS A 169 8.72 21.99 -5.70
CA LYS A 169 9.62 21.24 -6.60
C LYS A 169 10.71 20.48 -5.83
N ARG A 170 11.24 21.08 -4.77
CA ARG A 170 12.26 20.47 -3.89
C ARG A 170 11.71 19.21 -3.20
N THR A 171 10.53 19.29 -2.62
CA THR A 171 9.86 18.17 -1.96
C THR A 171 9.57 17.05 -2.96
N ILE A 172 9.05 17.37 -4.14
CA ILE A 172 8.80 16.38 -5.20
C ILE A 172 10.10 15.64 -5.56
N LYS A 173 11.21 16.37 -5.73
CA LYS A 173 12.51 15.79 -6.05
C LYS A 173 13.04 14.85 -4.96
N LEU A 174 12.92 15.26 -3.69
CA LEU A 174 13.34 14.47 -2.55
C LEU A 174 12.47 13.22 -2.37
N VAL A 175 11.15 13.32 -2.58
CA VAL A 175 10.24 12.17 -2.62
C VAL A 175 10.65 11.19 -3.72
N ARG A 176 10.91 11.69 -4.94
CA ARG A 176 11.36 10.86 -6.07
C ARG A 176 12.65 10.12 -5.76
N ALA A 177 13.64 10.79 -5.15
CA ALA A 177 14.94 10.19 -4.86
C ALA A 177 14.87 9.17 -3.72
N THR A 178 14.10 9.45 -2.66
CA THR A 178 14.09 8.61 -1.43
C THR A 178 13.12 7.44 -1.49
N GLN A 179 12.15 7.42 -2.41
CA GLN A 179 11.24 6.28 -2.59
C GLN A 179 11.89 5.10 -3.35
N GLU A 180 12.99 5.35 -4.05
CA GLU A 180 13.76 4.33 -4.76
C GLU A 180 14.60 3.49 -3.78
N PRO A 181 15.04 2.28 -4.18
CA PRO A 181 15.90 1.46 -3.34
C PRO A 181 17.16 2.21 -2.91
N LEU A 182 17.40 2.25 -1.60
CA LEU A 182 18.62 2.79 -1.00
C LEU A 182 19.83 1.95 -1.46
N PRO A 183 20.89 2.59 -2.00
CA PRO A 183 22.08 1.87 -2.44
C PRO A 183 22.73 1.05 -1.32
N LEU A 184 23.20 -0.15 -1.63
CA LEU A 184 23.96 -0.98 -0.68
C LEU A 184 25.45 -0.59 -0.71
N ALA A 185 25.74 0.63 -0.24
CA ALA A 185 27.06 1.24 -0.18
C ALA A 185 27.31 1.92 1.19
N PRO A 186 28.56 2.18 1.61
CA PRO A 186 28.85 2.70 2.95
C PRO A 186 28.22 4.06 3.29
N ARG A 187 28.03 4.94 2.29
CA ARG A 187 27.36 6.25 2.43
C ARG A 187 26.22 6.39 1.43
N PRO A 188 25.12 5.65 1.64
CA PRO A 188 24.09 5.54 0.62
C PRO A 188 23.22 6.80 0.53
N PHE A 189 23.06 7.53 1.64
CA PHE A 189 22.36 8.81 1.66
C PHE A 189 23.12 9.89 0.87
N LEU A 190 24.45 9.87 0.85
CA LEU A 190 25.24 10.77 -0.01
C LEU A 190 24.93 10.55 -1.49
N GLU A 191 24.80 9.29 -1.93
CA GLU A 191 24.44 8.99 -3.32
C GLU A 191 23.03 9.47 -3.66
N VAL A 192 22.06 9.25 -2.76
CA VAL A 192 20.69 9.75 -2.92
C VAL A 192 20.66 11.28 -2.93
N ALA A 193 21.43 11.93 -2.05
CA ALA A 193 21.51 13.39 -1.94
C ALA A 193 22.09 14.02 -3.22
N ARG A 194 23.13 13.41 -3.80
CA ARG A 194 23.68 13.82 -5.11
C ARG A 194 22.63 13.76 -6.22
N LYS A 195 21.86 12.67 -6.32
CA LYS A 195 20.75 12.56 -7.29
C LYS A 195 19.66 13.60 -7.06
N ALA A 196 19.42 13.97 -5.80
CA ALA A 196 18.47 15.01 -5.42
C ALA A 196 19.05 16.44 -5.51
N GLU A 197 20.34 16.62 -5.84
CA GLU A 197 21.08 17.90 -5.78
C GLU A 197 20.92 18.64 -4.44
N VAL A 198 21.09 17.91 -3.34
CA VAL A 198 21.18 18.47 -1.99
C VAL A 198 22.41 17.91 -1.27
N SER A 199 22.79 18.49 -0.15
CA SER A 199 23.79 17.89 0.73
C SER A 199 23.23 16.65 1.45
N GLU A 200 24.10 15.75 1.93
CA GLU A 200 23.68 14.58 2.70
C GLU A 200 23.02 14.99 4.03
N GLU A 201 23.52 16.04 4.66
CA GLU A 201 22.99 16.63 5.88
C GLU A 201 21.56 17.14 5.68
N GLU A 202 21.31 17.88 4.59
CA GLU A 202 19.97 18.36 4.25
C GLU A 202 19.01 17.21 3.97
N LEU A 203 19.45 16.18 3.23
CA LEU A 203 18.62 15.01 2.96
C LEU A 203 18.21 14.30 4.26
N LEU A 204 19.17 14.00 5.14
CA LEU A 204 18.90 13.32 6.40
C LEU A 204 18.01 14.16 7.33
N SER A 205 18.24 15.47 7.39
CA SER A 205 17.39 16.40 8.14
C SER A 205 15.96 16.39 7.61
N TRP A 206 15.80 16.47 6.29
CA TRP A 206 14.50 16.44 5.62
C TRP A 206 13.77 15.11 5.85
N ILE A 207 14.45 13.95 5.77
CA ILE A 207 13.84 12.64 6.06
C ILE A 207 13.26 12.61 7.47
N LYS A 208 14.04 13.06 8.47
CA LYS A 208 13.61 13.12 9.88
C LYS A 208 12.42 14.07 10.08
N GLU A 209 12.43 15.21 9.41
CA GLU A 209 11.32 16.17 9.43
C GLU A 209 10.04 15.55 8.84
N MET A 210 10.14 14.87 7.70
CA MET A 210 8.99 14.24 7.05
C MET A 210 8.42 13.09 7.87
N LEU A 211 9.26 12.34 8.58
CA LEU A 211 8.82 11.32 9.54
C LEU A 211 8.07 11.96 10.71
N LYS A 212 8.62 13.03 11.29
CA LYS A 212 7.98 13.78 12.38
C LYS A 212 6.62 14.35 11.98
N LYS A 213 6.50 14.86 10.75
CA LYS A 213 5.26 15.42 10.20
C LYS A 213 4.26 14.35 9.72
N GLY A 214 4.62 13.07 9.73
CA GLY A 214 3.77 11.99 9.20
C GLY A 214 3.57 12.00 7.67
N VAL A 215 4.31 12.84 6.94
CA VAL A 215 4.33 12.83 5.46
C VAL A 215 5.06 11.58 4.96
N MET A 216 6.20 11.28 5.57
CA MET A 216 6.85 9.99 5.48
C MET A 216 6.35 9.14 6.65
N ARG A 217 5.74 8.00 6.37
CA ARG A 217 5.31 7.06 7.42
C ARG A 217 6.52 6.41 8.07
N ARG A 218 7.43 5.88 7.23
CA ARG A 218 8.61 5.12 7.66
C ARG A 218 9.72 5.23 6.62
N PHE A 219 10.95 5.00 7.06
CA PHE A 219 12.08 4.70 6.19
C PHE A 219 12.60 3.32 6.62
N ALA A 220 12.33 2.29 5.82
CA ALA A 220 12.48 0.91 6.27
C ALA A 220 12.70 -0.05 5.10
N GLY A 221 13.21 -1.24 5.42
CA GLY A 221 13.18 -2.37 4.50
C GLY A 221 11.79 -2.94 4.32
N LEU A 222 11.43 -3.20 3.08
CA LEU A 222 10.21 -3.86 2.67
C LEU A 222 10.54 -5.32 2.36
N VAL A 223 10.05 -6.23 3.18
CA VAL A 223 10.31 -7.67 3.05
C VAL A 223 9.12 -8.34 2.36
N ARG A 224 9.38 -9.32 1.50
CA ARG A 224 8.34 -10.26 1.07
C ARG A 224 8.07 -11.20 2.25
N HIS A 225 7.02 -10.92 2.98
CA HIS A 225 6.43 -11.94 3.84
C HIS A 225 5.90 -13.03 2.92
N HIS A 226 6.48 -14.23 2.99
CA HIS A 226 5.76 -15.42 2.56
C HIS A 226 4.47 -15.40 3.38
N ARG A 227 3.30 -15.39 2.71
CA ARG A 227 2.01 -15.32 3.39
C ARG A 227 2.01 -16.43 4.45
N ALA A 228 1.72 -16.07 5.70
CA ALA A 228 1.64 -16.99 6.83
C ALA A 228 0.49 -17.99 6.64
N GLY A 229 0.63 -18.93 5.71
CA GLY A 229 -0.37 -19.93 5.38
C GLY A 229 -1.66 -19.41 4.71
N PHE A 230 -1.92 -18.10 4.66
CA PHE A 230 -3.16 -17.54 4.08
C PHE A 230 -3.27 -17.82 2.56
N LYS A 231 -4.07 -18.83 2.20
CA LYS A 231 -4.34 -19.21 0.81
C LYS A 231 -5.44 -18.35 0.20
N GLU A 232 -6.43 -17.96 1.00
CA GLU A 232 -7.62 -17.25 0.52
C GLU A 232 -7.63 -15.79 0.95
N ASN A 233 -7.93 -14.91 -0.01
CA ASN A 233 -7.94 -13.46 0.17
C ASN A 233 -9.22 -12.91 -0.46
N VAL A 234 -10.17 -12.52 0.39
CA VAL A 234 -11.50 -12.10 -0.03
C VAL A 234 -11.72 -10.66 0.40
N MET A 235 -12.04 -9.80 -0.57
CA MET A 235 -12.59 -8.49 -0.26
C MET A 235 -14.09 -8.66 -0.04
N VAL A 236 -14.61 -8.17 1.08
CA VAL A 236 -16.02 -8.29 1.41
C VAL A 236 -16.62 -6.90 1.45
N ALA A 237 -17.70 -6.70 0.71
CA ALA A 237 -18.49 -5.48 0.73
C ALA A 237 -19.77 -5.77 1.54
N TRP A 238 -19.95 -5.10 2.67
CA TRP A 238 -21.06 -5.27 3.60
C TRP A 238 -22.02 -4.09 3.46
N LYS A 239 -23.32 -4.38 3.51
CA LYS A 239 -24.34 -3.36 3.65
C LYS A 239 -24.72 -3.28 5.11
N VAL A 240 -24.34 -2.18 5.73
CA VAL A 240 -24.55 -1.94 7.16
C VAL A 240 -25.49 -0.76 7.32
N PRO A 241 -26.54 -0.85 8.17
CA PRO A 241 -27.38 0.29 8.49
C PRO A 241 -26.54 1.46 9.01
N GLU A 242 -26.83 2.69 8.59
CA GLU A 242 -26.03 3.88 8.96
C GLU A 242 -25.86 4.04 10.47
N SER A 243 -26.89 3.73 11.25
CA SER A 243 -26.87 3.78 12.71
C SER A 243 -25.90 2.78 13.37
N ARG A 244 -25.50 1.72 12.66
CA ARG A 244 -24.61 0.66 13.15
C ARG A 244 -23.21 0.67 12.53
N ILE A 245 -22.94 1.55 11.56
CA ILE A 245 -21.65 1.58 10.85
C ILE A 245 -20.48 1.69 11.82
N GLU A 246 -20.59 2.56 12.84
CA GLU A 246 -19.50 2.80 13.78
C GLU A 246 -19.21 1.59 14.68
N GLU A 247 -20.27 1.05 15.30
CA GLU A 247 -20.23 -0.17 16.12
C GLU A 247 -19.63 -1.35 15.34
N ILE A 248 -20.21 -1.65 14.18
CA ILE A 248 -19.83 -2.80 13.35
C ILE A 248 -18.44 -2.60 12.75
N GLY A 249 -18.11 -1.39 12.29
CA GLY A 249 -16.81 -1.08 11.74
C GLY A 249 -15.68 -1.29 12.76
N GLN A 250 -15.87 -0.85 14.01
CA GLN A 250 -14.94 -1.11 15.11
C GLN A 250 -14.84 -2.59 15.45
N ALA A 251 -15.98 -3.30 15.47
CA ALA A 251 -16.00 -4.72 15.81
C ALA A 251 -15.32 -5.58 14.73
N LEU A 252 -15.64 -5.39 13.45
CA LEU A 252 -14.99 -6.07 12.33
C LEU A 252 -13.50 -5.70 12.23
N ALA A 253 -13.14 -4.47 12.62
CA ALA A 253 -11.74 -4.10 12.72
C ALA A 253 -10.98 -4.91 13.77
N GLN A 254 -11.60 -5.57 14.74
CA GLN A 254 -10.91 -6.44 15.70
C GLN A 254 -10.98 -7.93 15.34
N GLU A 255 -11.69 -8.30 14.27
CA GLU A 255 -11.85 -9.70 13.88
C GLU A 255 -10.54 -10.36 13.41
N PRO A 256 -10.22 -11.57 13.90
CA PRO A 256 -9.10 -12.36 13.39
C PRO A 256 -9.22 -12.63 11.89
N GLY A 257 -8.14 -12.35 11.15
CA GLY A 257 -8.07 -12.48 9.70
C GLY A 257 -8.53 -11.23 8.93
N ILE A 258 -9.18 -10.26 9.58
CA ILE A 258 -9.49 -8.96 8.94
C ILE A 258 -8.31 -8.01 9.11
N THR A 259 -7.72 -7.59 7.99
CA THR A 259 -6.53 -6.70 7.99
C THR A 259 -6.86 -5.24 7.67
N HIS A 260 -7.96 -5.03 6.97
CA HIS A 260 -8.41 -3.71 6.54
C HIS A 260 -9.91 -3.61 6.76
N CYS A 261 -10.36 -2.48 7.29
CA CYS A 261 -11.78 -2.18 7.50
C CYS A 261 -12.03 -0.69 7.19
N TYR A 262 -12.88 -0.41 6.20
CA TYR A 262 -13.15 0.93 5.70
C TYR A 262 -14.64 1.17 5.49
N GLU A 263 -15.12 2.33 5.91
CA GLU A 263 -16.37 2.89 5.41
C GLU A 263 -16.11 3.57 4.06
N ARG A 264 -16.97 3.33 3.07
CA ARG A 264 -16.87 3.94 1.73
C ARG A 264 -18.21 4.51 1.30
N GLN A 265 -18.17 5.36 0.27
CA GLN A 265 -19.36 5.76 -0.45
C GLN A 265 -20.09 4.53 -1.01
N SER A 266 -21.42 4.52 -0.87
CA SER A 266 -22.34 3.56 -1.49
C SER A 266 -23.21 4.26 -2.54
N TYR A 267 -23.83 3.45 -3.40
CA TYR A 267 -24.68 3.90 -4.50
C TYR A 267 -25.97 3.08 -4.54
N PRO A 268 -27.06 3.56 -5.16
CA PRO A 268 -28.29 2.77 -5.33
C PRO A 268 -28.06 1.40 -5.99
N GLU A 269 -27.20 1.35 -7.02
CA GLU A 269 -26.78 0.15 -7.73
C GLU A 269 -25.70 -0.66 -7.00
N TRP A 270 -25.10 -0.10 -5.94
CA TRP A 270 -24.06 -0.73 -5.13
C TRP A 270 -24.18 -0.28 -3.66
N PRO A 271 -25.13 -0.84 -2.90
CA PRO A 271 -25.52 -0.31 -1.59
C PRO A 271 -24.55 -0.67 -0.44
N TYR A 272 -23.37 -1.20 -0.76
CA TYR A 272 -22.38 -1.65 0.21
C TYR A 272 -21.49 -0.49 0.67
N ASN A 273 -21.49 -0.22 1.98
CA ASN A 273 -20.87 0.96 2.59
C ASN A 273 -19.72 0.61 3.55
N LEU A 274 -19.52 -0.66 3.90
CA LEU A 274 -18.41 -1.11 4.74
C LEU A 274 -17.62 -2.20 4.02
N TYR A 275 -16.29 -2.13 4.03
CA TYR A 275 -15.42 -3.03 3.28
C TYR A 275 -14.37 -3.65 4.17
N THR A 276 -14.22 -4.96 4.11
CA THR A 276 -13.17 -5.69 4.83
C THR A 276 -12.29 -6.51 3.90
N MET A 277 -11.01 -6.65 4.26
CA MET A 277 -10.11 -7.63 3.64
C MET A 277 -9.93 -8.81 4.58
N LEU A 278 -10.58 -9.93 4.26
CA LEU A 278 -10.48 -11.18 5.01
C LEU A 278 -9.38 -12.07 4.42
N HIS A 279 -8.48 -12.51 5.28
CA HIS A 279 -7.46 -13.50 4.99
C HIS A 279 -7.75 -14.77 5.79
N ALA A 280 -7.86 -15.90 5.10
CA ALA A 280 -8.07 -17.20 5.69
C ALA A 280 -7.00 -18.19 5.22
N ILE A 281 -6.56 -19.06 6.14
CA ILE A 281 -5.63 -20.15 5.81
C ILE A 281 -6.38 -21.13 4.89
N GLU A 282 -7.57 -21.53 5.32
CA GLU A 282 -8.56 -22.33 4.60
C GLU A 282 -9.97 -21.86 5.00
N ASP A 283 -10.98 -22.21 4.20
CA ASP A 283 -12.40 -21.97 4.47
C ASP A 283 -12.76 -20.49 4.76
N ALA A 284 -12.44 -19.60 3.82
CA ALA A 284 -12.87 -18.20 3.94
C ALA A 284 -14.39 -18.07 3.97
N GLU A 285 -15.11 -18.99 3.32
CA GLU A 285 -16.57 -18.97 3.27
C GLU A 285 -17.21 -19.28 4.63
N GLY A 286 -16.74 -20.32 5.33
CA GLY A 286 -17.17 -20.62 6.70
C GLY A 286 -16.90 -19.45 7.65
N ARG A 287 -15.70 -18.86 7.58
CA ARG A 287 -15.36 -17.64 8.35
C ARG A 287 -16.31 -16.47 8.05
N LEU A 288 -16.69 -16.26 6.78
CA LEU A 288 -17.65 -15.23 6.42
C LEU A 288 -19.04 -15.50 6.99
N LYS A 289 -19.49 -16.76 6.99
CA LYS A 289 -20.77 -17.16 7.60
C LYS A 289 -20.75 -16.93 9.12
N GLU A 290 -19.66 -17.26 9.80
CA GLU A 290 -19.49 -16.98 11.23
C GLU A 290 -19.57 -15.49 11.53
N ILE A 291 -18.84 -14.66 10.78
CA ILE A 291 -18.84 -13.20 10.94
C ILE A 291 -20.23 -12.63 10.65
N SER A 292 -20.86 -13.05 9.54
CA SER A 292 -22.21 -12.64 9.16
C SER A 292 -23.23 -12.95 10.26
N HIS A 293 -23.19 -14.16 10.83
CA HIS A 293 -24.09 -14.55 11.91
C HIS A 293 -23.79 -13.78 13.21
N LYS A 294 -22.52 -13.67 13.59
CA LYS A 294 -22.07 -12.98 14.82
C LYS A 294 -22.51 -11.51 14.86
N TYR A 295 -22.48 -10.84 13.71
CA TYR A 295 -22.76 -9.41 13.60
C TYR A 295 -24.12 -9.08 12.98
N GLU A 296 -24.92 -10.11 12.68
CA GLU A 296 -26.24 -9.98 12.05
C GLU A 296 -26.19 -9.23 10.70
N LEU A 297 -25.16 -9.50 9.91
CA LEU A 297 -24.92 -8.87 8.60
C LEU A 297 -25.26 -9.87 7.48
N SER A 298 -26.53 -9.91 7.06
CA SER A 298 -27.01 -10.85 6.05
C SER A 298 -26.79 -10.40 4.59
N ASP A 299 -26.64 -9.10 4.35
CA ASP A 299 -26.45 -8.52 3.00
C ASP A 299 -24.98 -8.12 2.80
N PHE A 300 -24.24 -8.99 2.12
CA PHE A 300 -22.84 -8.78 1.77
C PHE A 300 -22.47 -9.45 0.44
N VAL A 301 -21.40 -8.97 -0.18
CA VAL A 301 -20.80 -9.57 -1.38
C VAL A 301 -19.36 -9.98 -1.07
N ALA A 302 -19.07 -11.26 -1.27
CA ALA A 302 -17.72 -11.82 -1.18
C ALA A 302 -17.02 -11.74 -2.54
N LEU A 303 -16.18 -10.73 -2.73
CA LEU A 303 -15.46 -10.50 -3.98
C LEU A 303 -14.17 -11.34 -4.00
N LYS A 304 -14.31 -12.63 -4.33
CA LYS A 304 -13.19 -13.58 -4.45
C LYS A 304 -12.25 -13.14 -5.58
N THR A 305 -10.94 -13.18 -5.32
CA THR A 305 -9.93 -12.80 -6.32
C THR A 305 -9.73 -13.94 -7.31
N LEU A 306 -10.04 -13.72 -8.59
CA LEU A 306 -9.83 -14.70 -9.67
C LEU A 306 -8.43 -14.57 -10.27
N LYS A 307 -7.96 -13.33 -10.50
CA LYS A 307 -6.65 -13.06 -11.10
C LYS A 307 -6.04 -11.77 -10.55
N GLU A 308 -4.72 -11.78 -10.33
CA GLU A 308 -3.93 -10.59 -9.95
C GLU A 308 -3.18 -10.08 -11.18
N TYR A 309 -3.67 -8.98 -11.77
CA TYR A 309 -3.05 -8.36 -12.95
C TYR A 309 -1.92 -7.40 -12.58
N LYS A 310 -2.07 -6.70 -11.45
CA LYS A 310 -1.04 -5.78 -10.94
C LYS A 310 -1.04 -5.79 -9.42
N LYS A 311 0.16 -5.88 -8.84
CA LYS A 311 0.41 -5.63 -7.42
C LYS A 311 1.79 -5.05 -7.22
N ILE A 312 1.86 -3.73 -7.31
CA ILE A 312 3.09 -2.98 -7.12
C ILE A 312 2.89 -1.93 -6.04
N ARG A 313 4.01 -1.41 -5.56
CA ARG A 313 3.98 -0.21 -4.73
C ARG A 313 3.69 1.00 -5.62
N LEU A 314 2.78 1.87 -5.18
CA LEU A 314 2.58 3.17 -5.80
C LEU A 314 3.88 3.99 -5.73
N LYS A 315 4.37 4.42 -6.90
CA LYS A 315 5.43 5.42 -7.01
C LYS A 315 4.79 6.80 -7.15
N LEU A 316 5.24 7.74 -6.35
CA LEU A 316 4.72 9.11 -6.32
C LEU A 316 5.53 10.01 -7.24
N PHE A 317 4.84 10.98 -7.82
CA PHE A 317 5.36 11.97 -8.76
C PHE A 317 6.17 11.37 -9.92
N LEU A 318 5.81 10.18 -10.43
CA LEU A 318 6.34 9.76 -11.71
C LEU A 318 5.96 10.80 -12.76
N GLU A 319 6.91 11.22 -13.58
CA GLU A 319 6.57 12.01 -14.76
C GLU A 319 5.65 11.15 -15.61
N GLU A 320 4.55 11.74 -16.08
CA GLU A 320 3.93 11.20 -17.28
C GLU A 320 5.03 11.23 -18.32
N THR A 321 5.38 10.06 -18.85
CA THR A 321 6.25 9.98 -20.02
C THR A 321 5.77 11.05 -20.97
N ALA A 322 6.64 12.02 -21.22
CA ALA A 322 6.41 13.06 -22.19
C ALA A 322 5.83 12.42 -23.44
N GLU A 323 4.76 13.04 -23.92
CA GLU A 323 4.06 12.77 -25.17
C GLU A 323 4.96 12.04 -26.17
N SER A 324 4.49 10.90 -26.65
CA SER A 324 4.94 10.30 -27.90
C SER A 324 5.04 11.42 -28.93
N SER A 325 6.28 11.81 -29.22
CA SER A 325 6.62 12.85 -30.18
C SER A 325 6.33 12.39 -31.60
#